data_AF-A0A2P4SM79-F1
#
_entry.id   AF-A0A2P4SM79-F1
#
_cell.length_a   1.000
_cell.length_b   1.000
_cell.length_c   1.000
_cell.angle_alpha   90.00
_cell.angle_beta   90.00
_cell.angle_gamma   90.00
#
_symmetry.space_group_name_H-M   'P 1'
#
loop_
_entity.id
_entity.type
_entity.pdbx_description
1 polymer ?
#
loop_
_entity_poly.entity_id
_entity_poly.type
_entity_poly.pdbx_seq_one_letter_code
_entity_poly.pdbx_strand_id
1 'polypeptide(L)'
;MEVKQINKRASGQAFELILKPPSPVSEAPRTLASPKKKELSLEEIQKKLEAAEERRKSQEAQVLKHLAEKREHEREVLQKALEENNNFSKMAEEKLILKMEQIKENREANLAALIERLQEKVTAPSLLTLD
;
A
#
# COMPACT_ATOMS: atom_id res chain seq x y z
N MET A 1 -78.29 1.24 -18.90
CA MET A 1 -77.67 0.01 -18.38
C MET A 1 -77.68 -1.03 -19.50
N GLU A 2 -76.50 -1.42 -19.97
CA GLU A 2 -76.28 -2.39 -21.05
C GLU A 2 -75.39 -3.53 -20.52
N VAL A 3 -75.70 -4.78 -20.87
CA VAL A 3 -74.92 -5.95 -20.47
C VAL A 3 -74.35 -6.61 -21.72
N LYS A 4 -73.03 -6.66 -21.84
CA LYS A 4 -72.32 -7.36 -22.92
C LYS A 4 -71.75 -8.66 -22.38
N GLN A 5 -72.22 -9.79 -22.90
CA GLN A 5 -71.68 -11.08 -22.49
C GLN A 5 -70.28 -11.27 -23.09
N ILE A 6 -69.31 -11.60 -22.24
CA ILE A 6 -67.91 -11.82 -22.66
C ILE A 6 -67.69 -13.30 -22.89
N ASN A 7 -68.01 -14.15 -21.91
CA ASN A 7 -67.74 -15.58 -21.99
C ASN A 7 -68.63 -16.36 -21.00
N LYS A 8 -69.06 -17.57 -21.39
CA LYS A 8 -69.58 -18.58 -20.46
C LYS A 8 -68.74 -19.84 -20.53
N ARG A 9 -68.37 -20.34 -19.36
CA ARG A 9 -67.69 -21.62 -19.16
C ARG A 9 -68.38 -22.43 -18.08
N ALA A 10 -68.04 -23.71 -17.96
CA ALA A 10 -68.64 -24.60 -16.95
C ALA A 10 -68.50 -24.05 -15.50
N SER A 11 -67.43 -23.31 -15.22
CA SER A 11 -67.18 -22.68 -13.92
C SER A 11 -67.87 -21.32 -13.70
N GLY A 12 -68.60 -20.79 -14.69
CA GLY A 12 -69.34 -19.55 -14.51
C GLY A 12 -69.48 -18.69 -15.77
N GLN A 13 -69.99 -17.49 -15.57
CA GLN A 13 -70.36 -16.56 -16.64
C GLN A 13 -69.69 -15.20 -16.38
N ALA A 14 -69.12 -14.61 -17.44
CA ALA A 14 -68.50 -13.30 -17.42
C ALA A 14 -69.24 -12.35 -18.38
N PHE A 15 -69.54 -11.16 -17.91
CA PHE A 15 -70.17 -10.10 -18.68
C PHE A 15 -69.64 -8.74 -18.25
N GLU A 16 -69.67 -7.79 -19.16
CA GLU A 16 -69.41 -6.38 -18.91
C GLU A 16 -70.73 -5.66 -18.68
N LEU A 17 -70.81 -4.88 -17.60
CA LEU A 17 -71.98 -4.08 -17.26
C LEU A 17 -71.67 -2.59 -17.48
N ILE A 18 -72.30 -1.99 -18.48
CA ILE A 18 -72.15 -0.57 -18.81
C ILE A 18 -73.36 0.18 -18.26
N LEU A 19 -73.18 0.90 -17.15
CA LEU A 19 -74.24 1.70 -16.55
C LEU A 19 -74.54 2.96 -17.37
N LYS A 20 -73.49 3.58 -17.92
CA LYS A 20 -73.52 4.76 -18.80
C LYS A 20 -72.46 4.59 -19.90
N PRO A 21 -72.76 4.89 -21.18
CA PRO A 21 -71.75 4.82 -22.23
C PRO A 21 -70.61 5.81 -21.94
N PRO A 22 -69.37 5.49 -22.36
CA PRO A 22 -68.24 6.40 -22.18
C PRO A 22 -68.56 7.75 -22.82
N SER A 23 -68.36 8.82 -22.05
CA SER A 23 -68.53 10.19 -22.55
C SER A 23 -67.50 10.44 -23.66
N PRO A 24 -67.87 11.03 -24.81
CA PRO A 24 -66.93 11.30 -25.90
C PRO A 24 -65.78 12.25 -25.51
N VAL A 25 -65.86 12.87 -24.32
CA VAL A 25 -64.86 13.80 -23.78
C VAL A 25 -63.96 13.18 -22.69
N SER A 26 -64.18 11.92 -22.32
CA SER A 26 -63.41 11.25 -21.26
C SER A 26 -62.54 10.14 -21.83
N GLU A 27 -61.49 10.51 -22.57
CA GLU A 27 -60.28 9.69 -22.55
C GLU A 27 -59.85 9.55 -21.08
N ALA A 28 -59.54 8.33 -20.66
CA ALA A 28 -58.89 8.10 -19.37
C ALA A 28 -57.75 9.12 -19.20
N PRO A 29 -57.50 9.67 -17.99
CA PRO A 29 -56.41 10.61 -17.79
C PRO A 29 -55.17 10.02 -18.45
N ARG A 30 -54.67 10.69 -19.50
CA ARG A 30 -53.45 10.27 -20.17
C ARG A 30 -52.36 10.42 -19.12
N THR A 31 -52.11 9.36 -18.35
CA THR A 31 -50.85 9.23 -17.66
C THR A 31 -49.84 9.42 -18.76
N LEU A 32 -48.96 10.43 -18.62
CA LEU A 32 -47.88 10.65 -19.56
C LEU A 32 -47.18 9.30 -19.66
N ALA A 33 -47.44 8.58 -20.76
CA ALA A 33 -47.02 7.21 -20.88
C ALA A 33 -45.51 7.27 -20.77
N SER A 34 -44.96 6.83 -19.64
CA SER A 34 -43.52 6.75 -19.46
C SER A 34 -43.00 6.04 -20.69
N PRO A 35 -42.04 6.64 -21.43
CA PRO A 35 -41.61 6.11 -22.71
C PRO A 35 -41.30 4.63 -22.50
N LYS A 36 -41.89 3.77 -23.34
CA LYS A 36 -41.76 2.31 -23.23
C LYS A 36 -40.27 2.03 -22.99
N LYS A 37 -39.92 1.56 -21.79
CA LYS A 37 -38.53 1.24 -21.48
C LYS A 37 -38.10 0.25 -22.56
N LYS A 38 -37.05 0.59 -23.32
CA LYS A 38 -36.42 -0.38 -24.20
C LYS A 38 -36.05 -1.57 -23.32
N GLU A 39 -36.52 -2.75 -23.68
CA GLU A 39 -36.13 -3.97 -22.98
C GLU A 39 -34.62 -4.09 -23.10
N LEU A 40 -33.93 -4.11 -21.96
CA LEU A 40 -32.47 -4.27 -21.92
C LEU A 40 -32.15 -5.67 -22.45
N SER A 41 -31.22 -5.77 -23.39
CA SER A 41 -30.77 -7.07 -23.87
C SER A 41 -29.97 -7.80 -22.79
N LEU A 42 -29.87 -9.12 -22.90
CA LEU A 42 -29.04 -9.93 -21.98
C LEU A 42 -27.59 -9.43 -21.96
N GLU A 43 -27.05 -9.06 -23.12
CA GLU A 43 -25.71 -8.50 -23.31
C GLU A 43 -25.51 -7.19 -22.52
N GLU A 44 -26.49 -6.29 -22.57
CA GLU A 44 -26.43 -5.01 -21.86
C GLU A 44 -26.49 -5.18 -20.34
N ILE A 45 -27.24 -6.19 -19.87
CA ILE A 45 -27.30 -6.54 -18.45
C ILE A 45 -25.96 -7.12 -18.00
N GLN A 46 -25.41 -8.07 -18.74
CA GLN A 46 -24.10 -8.68 -18.44
C GLN A 46 -22.99 -7.63 -18.40
N LYS A 47 -22.92 -6.76 -19.40
CA LYS A 47 -21.94 -5.66 -19.45
C LYS A 47 -22.02 -4.74 -18.23
N LYS A 48 -23.22 -4.45 -17.72
CA LYS A 48 -23.40 -3.63 -16.51
C LYS A 48 -22.95 -4.37 -15.24
N LEU A 49 -23.18 -5.68 -15.15
CA LEU A 49 -22.72 -6.52 -14.05
C LEU A 49 -21.20 -6.62 -14.04
N GLU A 50 -20.58 -6.90 -15.18
CA GLU A 50 -19.13 -6.93 -15.35
C GLU A 50 -18.49 -5.60 -14.97
N ALA A 51 -19.04 -4.48 -15.45
CA ALA A 51 -18.51 -3.16 -15.09
C ALA A 51 -18.61 -2.87 -13.58
N ALA A 52 -19.61 -3.40 -12.88
CA ALA A 52 -19.71 -3.29 -11.43
C ALA A 52 -18.69 -4.17 -10.71
N GLU A 53 -18.46 -5.38 -11.22
CA GLU A 53 -17.43 -6.28 -10.73
C GLU A 53 -16.02 -5.73 -10.91
N GLU A 54 -15.71 -5.16 -12.07
CA GLU A 54 -14.40 -4.54 -12.32
C GLU A 54 -14.14 -3.33 -11.41
N ARG A 55 -15.18 -2.53 -11.10
CA ARG A 55 -15.06 -1.48 -10.09
C ARG A 55 -14.76 -2.03 -8.70
N ARG A 56 -15.40 -3.14 -8.31
CA ARG A 56 -15.15 -3.81 -7.03
C ARG A 56 -13.71 -4.31 -6.96
N LYS A 57 -13.26 -5.04 -7.99
CA LYS A 57 -11.89 -5.57 -8.08
C LYS A 57 -10.85 -4.46 -8.09
N SER A 58 -11.10 -3.36 -8.82
CA SER A 58 -10.19 -2.21 -8.87
C SER A 58 -10.02 -1.55 -7.49
N GLN A 59 -11.11 -1.40 -6.73
CA GLN A 59 -11.04 -0.85 -5.37
C GLN A 59 -10.28 -1.78 -4.43
N GLU A 60 -10.56 -3.08 -4.50
CA GLU A 60 -9.86 -4.09 -3.72
C GLU A 60 -8.36 -4.11 -4.03
N ALA A 61 -7.98 -4.09 -5.32
CA ALA A 61 -6.59 -4.02 -5.75
C ALA A 61 -5.89 -2.76 -5.24
N GLN A 62 -6.57 -1.61 -5.23
CA GLN A 62 -6.02 -0.38 -4.67
C GLN A 62 -5.77 -0.51 -3.17
N VAL A 63 -6.71 -1.08 -2.41
CA VAL A 63 -6.54 -1.32 -0.97
C VAL A 63 -5.37 -2.27 -0.71
N LEU A 64 -5.30 -3.38 -1.45
CA LEU A 64 -4.20 -4.35 -1.33
C LEU A 64 -2.84 -3.72 -1.65
N LYS A 65 -2.77 -2.85 -2.66
CA LYS A 65 -1.55 -2.09 -2.98
C LYS A 65 -1.09 -1.23 -1.80
N HIS A 66 -1.99 -0.45 -1.18
CA HIS A 66 -1.63 0.40 -0.04
C HIS A 66 -1.20 -0.42 1.18
N LEU A 67 -1.80 -1.60 1.38
CA LEU A 67 -1.39 -2.52 2.43
C LEU A 67 -0.01 -3.11 2.16
N ALA A 68 0.30 -3.49 0.91
CA ALA A 68 1.61 -3.98 0.52
C ALA A 68 2.69 -2.91 0.70
N GLU A 69 2.43 -1.67 0.30
CA GLU A 69 3.34 -0.53 0.51
C GLU A 69 3.63 -0.30 2.01
N LYS A 70 2.60 -0.38 2.88
CA LYS A 70 2.81 -0.28 4.33
C LYS A 70 3.66 -1.42 4.89
N ARG A 71 3.44 -2.65 4.43
CA ARG A 71 4.23 -3.82 4.84
C ARG A 71 5.68 -3.73 4.37
N GLU A 72 5.90 -3.17 3.19
CA GLU A 72 7.25 -2.88 2.70
C GLU A 72 7.95 -1.84 3.56
N HIS A 73 7.27 -0.72 3.85
CA HIS A 73 7.83 0.31 4.71
C HIS A 73 8.18 -0.20 6.12
N GLU A 74 7.34 -1.05 6.72
CA GLU A 74 7.64 -1.69 8.00
C GLU A 74 8.92 -2.55 7.94
N ARG A 75 9.13 -3.30 6.84
CA ARG A 75 10.36 -4.07 6.63
C ARG A 75 11.57 -3.16 6.49
N GLU A 76 11.47 -2.08 5.71
CA GLU A 76 12.56 -1.12 5.51
C GLU A 76 12.98 -0.45 6.82
N VAL A 77 12.02 -0.06 7.66
CA VAL A 77 12.30 0.56 8.96
C VAL A 77 13.05 -0.40 9.88
N LEU A 78 12.62 -1.67 9.95
CA LEU A 78 13.30 -2.68 10.77
C LEU A 78 14.71 -2.98 10.25
N GLN A 79 14.86 -3.11 8.93
CA GLN A 79 16.16 -3.32 8.31
C GLN A 79 17.10 -2.15 8.59
N LYS A 80 16.63 -0.91 8.42
CA LYS A 80 17.42 0.29 8.68
C LYS A 80 17.87 0.37 10.14
N ALA A 81 17.00 0.04 11.09
CA ALA A 81 17.37 0.01 12.51
C ALA A 81 18.49 -1.01 12.80
N LEU A 82 18.43 -2.19 12.17
CA LEU A 82 19.49 -3.20 12.27
C LEU A 82 20.80 -2.74 11.62
N GLU A 83 20.71 -2.14 10.43
CA GLU A 83 21.87 -1.61 9.71
C GLU A 83 22.58 -0.50 10.48
N GLU A 84 21.83 0.45 11.05
CA GLU A 84 22.38 1.53 11.86
C GLU A 84 23.08 1.00 13.12
N ASN A 85 22.48 0.01 13.80
CA ASN A 85 23.08 -0.64 14.97
C ASN A 85 24.38 -1.38 14.62
N ASN A 86 24.39 -2.11 13.50
CA ASN A 86 25.57 -2.81 13.02
C ASN A 86 26.68 -1.81 12.62
N ASN A 87 26.31 -0.72 11.95
CA ASN A 87 27.24 0.31 11.55
C ASN A 87 27.86 1.02 12.76
N PHE A 88 27.06 1.32 13.79
CA PHE A 88 27.59 1.87 15.04
C PHE A 88 28.62 0.94 15.69
N SER A 89 28.30 -0.34 15.79
CA SER A 89 29.21 -1.35 16.37
C SER A 89 30.52 -1.44 15.58
N LYS A 90 30.42 -1.48 14.25
CA LYS A 90 31.59 -1.52 13.35
C LYS A 90 32.46 -0.27 13.49
N MET A 91 31.88 0.92 13.46
CA MET A 91 32.63 2.17 13.61
C MET A 91 33.30 2.27 14.99
N ALA A 92 32.63 1.80 16.05
CA ALA A 92 33.20 1.78 17.39
C ALA A 92 34.40 0.83 17.48
N GLU A 93 34.30 -0.35 16.86
CA GLU A 93 35.38 -1.34 16.78
C GLU A 93 36.58 -0.81 15.99
N GLU A 94 36.36 -0.30 14.77
CA GLU A 94 37.43 0.27 13.93
C GLU A 94 38.15 1.42 14.65
N LYS A 95 37.40 2.30 15.32
CA LYS A 95 37.97 3.39 16.09
C LYS A 95 38.80 2.91 17.29
N LEU A 96 38.39 1.83 17.94
CA LEU A 96 39.14 1.25 19.03
C LEU A 96 40.45 0.64 18.52
N ILE A 97 40.40 -0.13 17.44
CA ILE A 97 41.57 -0.75 16.81
C ILE A 97 42.61 0.31 16.46
N LEU A 98 42.21 1.36 15.74
CA LEU A 98 43.10 2.47 15.36
C LEU A 98 43.74 3.14 16.58
N LYS A 99 42.97 3.35 17.66
CA LYS A 99 43.53 3.93 18.90
C LYS A 99 44.55 2.99 19.55
N MET A 100 44.28 1.69 19.58
CA MET A 100 45.19 0.72 20.19
C MET A 100 46.49 0.61 19.40
N GLU A 101 46.42 0.62 18.07
CA GLU A 101 47.59 0.66 17.18
C GLU A 101 48.41 1.93 17.42
N GLN A 102 47.77 3.09 17.43
CA GLN A 102 48.46 4.35 17.68
C GLN A 102 49.12 4.40 19.07
N ILE A 103 48.45 3.88 20.11
CA ILE A 103 49.03 3.79 21.46
C ILE A 103 50.26 2.87 21.45
N LYS A 104 50.19 1.74 20.75
CA LYS A 104 51.29 0.79 20.63
C LYS A 104 52.49 1.43 19.93
N GLU A 105 52.29 2.03 18.76
CA GLU A 105 53.33 2.71 17.99
C GLU A 105 53.98 3.84 18.80
N ASN A 106 53.18 4.67 19.48
CA ASN A 106 53.69 5.74 20.34
C ASN A 106 54.54 5.18 21.49
N ARG A 107 54.11 4.08 22.11
CA ARG A 107 54.87 3.43 23.19
C ARG A 107 56.19 2.87 22.66
N GLU A 108 56.18 2.23 21.51
CA GLU A 108 57.38 1.69 20.86
C GLU A 108 58.36 2.79 20.45
N ALA A 109 57.86 3.89 19.86
CA ALA A 109 58.68 5.05 19.51
C ALA A 109 59.33 5.71 20.74
N ASN A 110 58.56 5.88 21.83
CA ASN A 110 59.10 6.42 23.08
C ASN A 110 60.19 5.51 23.69
N LEU A 111 59.99 4.19 23.68
CA LEU A 111 60.98 3.24 24.16
C LEU A 111 62.22 3.22 23.26
N ALA A 112 62.06 3.25 21.94
CA ALA A 112 63.15 3.31 20.99
C ALA A 112 64.00 4.57 21.19
N ALA A 113 63.36 5.75 21.29
CA ALA A 113 64.05 7.01 21.55
C ALA A 113 64.79 7.03 22.91
N LEU A 114 64.23 6.37 23.93
CA LEU A 114 64.91 6.23 25.22
C LEU A 114 66.15 5.34 25.11
N ILE A 115 66.04 4.20 24.41
CA ILE A 115 67.14 3.27 24.20
C ILE A 115 68.26 3.94 23.40
N GLU A 116 67.94 4.65 22.32
CA GLU A 116 68.90 5.37 21.48
C GLU A 116 69.70 6.39 22.30
N ARG A 117 69.04 7.24 23.09
CA ARG A 117 69.71 8.20 23.99
C ARG A 117 70.61 7.54 25.03
N LEU A 118 70.24 6.35 25.51
CA LEU A 118 71.06 5.60 26.46
C LEU A 118 72.28 4.98 25.77
N GLN A 119 72.11 4.47 24.55
CA GLN A 119 73.20 3.94 23.73
C GLN A 119 74.22 5.04 23.41
N GLU A 120 73.76 6.22 22.96
CA GLU A 120 74.62 7.40 22.72
C GLU A 120 75.47 7.78 23.93
N LYS A 121 74.93 7.68 25.16
CA LYS A 121 75.72 7.96 26.37
C LYS A 121 76.81 6.92 26.66
N VAL A 122 76.62 5.69 26.20
CA VAL A 122 77.61 4.60 26.37
C VAL A 122 78.65 4.65 25.24
N THR A 123 78.27 5.08 24.04
CA THR A 123 79.17 5.17 22.87
C THR A 123 79.84 6.53 22.69
N ALA A 124 79.33 7.61 23.29
CA ALA A 124 80.04 8.88 23.33
C ALA A 124 81.34 8.70 24.14
N PRO A 125 82.53 8.90 23.52
CA PRO A 125 83.77 8.85 24.26
C PRO A 125 83.70 9.90 25.36
N SER A 126 83.98 9.48 26.59
CA SER A 126 84.11 10.36 27.75
C SER A 126 84.83 11.64 27.33
N LEU A 127 84.07 12.74 27.24
CA LEU A 127 84.57 14.07 26.92
C LEU A 127 85.33 14.68 28.11
N LEU A 128 86.15 13.87 28.78
CA LEU A 128 87.10 14.23 29.80
C LEU A 128 88.38 13.43 29.57
N THR A 129 89.05 13.75 28.46
CA THR A 129 90.46 14.11 28.58
C THR A 129 90.53 15.31 29.53
N LEU A 130 90.98 15.09 30.76
CA LEU A 130 91.56 16.15 31.57
C LEU A 130 92.99 15.70 31.87
N ASP A 131 93.92 16.48 31.32
CA ASP A 131 95.31 16.64 31.76
C ASP A 131 95.40 16.93 33.27
#